data_AF-A0A9E6SCH3-F1
#
_entry.id   AF-A0A9E6SCH3-F1
#
_cell.length_a   1.000
_cell.length_b   1.000
_cell.length_c   1.000
_cell.angle_alpha   90.00
_cell.angle_beta   90.00
_cell.angle_gamma   90.00
#
_symmetry.space_group_name_H-M   'P 1'
#
loop_
_entity.id
_entity.type
_entity.pdbx_description
1 polymer ?
#
loop_
_entity_poly.entity_id
_entity_poly.type
_entity_poly.pdbx_seq_one_letter_code
_entity_poly.pdbx_strand_id
1 'polypeptide(L)' 'TELLKTPNLGRKSLNEIKEVLSQRGLALGTKLDNWPPAGLERGN' A
#
# COMPACT_ATOMS: atom_id res chain seq x y z
N THR A 1 -12.10 -6.59 -0.58
CA THR A 1 -10.78 -6.01 -0.26
C THR A 1 -9.71 -7.05 -0.56
N GLU A 2 -9.05 -6.94 -1.72
CA GLU A 2 -8.05 -7.92 -2.19
C GLU A 2 -6.89 -8.13 -1.22
N LEU A 3 -6.54 -7.11 -0.43
CA LEU A 3 -5.46 -7.17 0.56
C LEU A 3 -5.72 -8.18 1.71
N LEU A 4 -6.97 -8.47 2.07
CA LEU A 4 -7.28 -9.50 3.08
C LEU A 4 -7.17 -10.93 2.55
N LYS A 5 -6.98 -11.10 1.23
CA LYS A 5 -6.75 -12.42 0.61
C LYS A 5 -5.27 -12.82 0.65
N THR A 6 -4.37 -11.89 0.97
CA THR A 6 -2.96 -12.20 1.15
C THR A 6 -2.81 -13.00 2.46
N PRO A 7 -2.25 -14.23 2.42
CA PRO A 7 -2.31 -15.18 3.53
C PRO A 7 -1.67 -14.67 4.84
N ASN A 8 -0.78 -13.68 4.75
CA ASN A 8 -0.10 -13.08 5.90
C ASN A 8 -0.68 -11.72 6.33
N LEU A 9 -1.75 -11.23 5.69
CA LEU A 9 -2.31 -9.90 5.99
C LEU A 9 -3.64 -10.01 6.73
N GLY A 10 -3.56 -10.00 8.06
CA GLY A 10 -4.73 -9.97 8.94
C GLY A 10 -5.41 -8.61 9.03
N ARG A 11 -6.60 -8.58 9.65
CA ARG A 11 -7.36 -7.33 9.90
C ARG A 11 -6.57 -6.29 10.72
N LYS A 12 -5.78 -6.74 11.70
CA LYS A 12 -4.94 -5.87 12.54
C LYS A 12 -3.85 -5.19 11.68
N SER A 13 -3.07 -5.97 10.94
CA SER A 13 -2.04 -5.46 10.04
C SER A 13 -2.61 -4.54 8.96
N LEU A 14 -3.80 -4.83 8.43
CA LEU A 14 -4.47 -3.95 7.46
C LEU A 14 -4.84 -2.59 8.08
N ASN A 15 -5.30 -2.57 9.34
CA ASN A 15 -5.61 -1.33 10.04
C ASN A 15 -4.33 -0.53 10.33
N GLU A 16 -3.24 -1.18 10.74
CA GLU A 16 -1.95 -0.51 10.94
C GLU A 16 -1.45 0.14 9.64
N ILE A 17 -1.52 -0.56 8.50
CA ILE A 17 -1.17 0.00 7.19
C ILE A 17 -2.05 1.21 6.85
N LYS A 18 -3.36 1.12 7.08
CA LYS A 18 -4.28 2.26 6.86
C LYS A 18 -3.94 3.45 7.74
N GLU A 19 -3.64 3.22 9.00
CA GLU A 19 -3.31 4.29 9.95
C GLU A 19 -2.02 5.00 9.56
N VAL A 20 -0.97 4.25 9.22
CA VAL A 20 0.32 4.80 8.77
C VAL A 20 0.15 5.60 7.46
N LEU A 21 -0.68 5.13 6.53
CA LEU A 21 -0.98 5.87 5.31
C LEU A 21 -1.74 7.17 5.62
N SER A 22 -2.77 7.10 6.47
CA SER A 22 -3.54 8.29 6.88
C SER A 22 -2.67 9.34 7.57
N GLN A 23 -1.69 8.93 8.39
CA GLN A 23 -0.72 9.85 9.02
C GLN A 23 0.13 10.62 7.99
N ARG A 24 0.32 10.05 6.80
CA ARG A 24 1.05 10.66 5.68
C ARG A 24 0.13 11.39 4.69
N GLY A 25 -1.17 11.48 4.99
CA GLY A 25 -2.19 12.04 4.09
C GLY A 25 -2.49 11.15 2.88
N LEU A 26 -2.16 9.85 2.95
CA LEU A 26 -2.35 8.87 1.88
C LEU A 26 -3.48 7.90 2.23
N ALA A 27 -4.04 7.24 1.21
CA ALA A 27 -5.05 6.21 1.37
C ALA A 27 -4.72 4.96 0.53
N LEU A 28 -5.20 3.80 0.98
CA LEU A 28 -5.15 2.58 0.17
C LEU A 28 -6.05 2.74 -1.06
N GLY A 29 -5.53 2.38 -2.23
CA GLY A 29 -6.26 2.45 -3.51
C GLY A 29 -6.14 3.80 -4.23
N THR A 30 -5.37 4.75 -3.70
CA THR A 30 -5.03 5.98 -4.42
C THR A 30 -4.18 5.64 -5.65
N LYS A 31 -4.58 6.14 -6.82
CA LYS A 31 -3.73 6.12 -8.01
C LYS A 31 -2.70 7.22 -7.88
N LEU A 32 -1.41 6.85 -7.90
CA LEU A 32 -0.32 7.80 -7.95
C LEU A 32 0.00 8.09 -9.42
N ASP A 33 -0.04 9.35 -9.82
CA ASP A 33 0.44 9.78 -11.13
C ASP A 33 1.96 9.59 -11.21
N ASN A 34 2.45 9.15 -12.37
CA ASN A 34 3.87 8.90 -12.63
C ASN A 34 4.52 7.83 -11.70
N TRP A 35 3.75 6.86 -11.23
CA TRP A 35 4.25 5.69 -10.50
C TRP A 35 4.33 4.45 -11.42
N PRO A 36 5.43 3.67 -11.41
CA PRO A 36 6.62 3.83 -10.57
C PRO A 36 7.54 4.98 -11.04
N PRO A 37 8.21 5.70 -10.13
CA PRO A 37 9.13 6.78 -10.48
C PRO A 37 10.28 6.25 -11.33
N ALA A 38 10.75 7.06 -12.28
CA ALA A 38 11.90 6.71 -13.12
C ALA A 38 13.12 6.40 -12.24
N GLY A 39 13.67 5.19 -12.38
CA GLY A 39 14.75 4.67 -11.54
C GLY A 39 14.32 3.67 -10.46
N LEU A 40 13.02 3.48 -10.21
CA LEU A 40 12.50 2.33 -9.48
C LEU A 40 12.48 1.11 -10.42
N GLU A 41 13.65 0.67 -10.85
CA GLU A 41 13.80 -0.56 -11.61
C GLU A 41 13.45 -1.71 -10.68
N ARG A 42 12.49 -2.55 -11.11
CA ARG A 42 12.14 -3.77 -10.39
C ARG A 42 13.38 -4.68 -10.47
N GLY A 43 14.22 -4.62 -9.44
CA GLY A 43 15.33 -5.56 -9.26
C GLY A 43 14.80 -6.97 -9.44
N ASN A 44 15.39 -7.67 -10.41
CA ASN A 44 15.07 -9.04 -10.82
C ASN A 44 15.16 -10.03 -9.64
#